data_AF-A0A494VXQ7-F1
#
_entry.id   AF-A0A494VXQ7-F1
#
_cell.length_a   1.000
_cell.length_b   1.000
_cell.length_c   1.000
_cell.angle_alpha   90.00
_cell.angle_beta   90.00
_cell.angle_gamma   90.00
#
_symmetry.space_group_name_H-M   'P 1'
#
loop_
_entity.id
_entity.type
_entity.pdbx_description
1 polymer ?
#
loop_
_entity_poly.entity_id
_entity_poly.type
_entity_poly.pdbx_seq_one_letter_code
_entity_poly.pdbx_strand_id
1 'polypeptide(L)'
;MTALAPHLSAYLREHLPRERAVSPHTVKTYANCFVLLVQFAADRLKRRPTDLEIEDLGPDMIMAFLDHVETGRGSCVRTRNGRLAAIRSFFRYIEYRIPACLDLALRVRSIPTKKTDKALIDYLDRAEIKALLDAPDPRTRLGTRDRAMLHLAVDFH
;
A
#
# COMPACT_ATOMS: atom_id res chain seq x y z
N MET A 1 -8.86 0.80 -26.39
CA MET A 1 -8.60 -0.55 -25.89
C MET A 1 -7.09 -0.72 -25.83
N THR A 2 -6.50 -0.35 -24.69
CA THR A 2 -5.05 -0.23 -24.49
C THR A 2 -4.57 -1.30 -23.53
N ALA A 3 -3.68 -2.20 -23.99
CA ALA A 3 -3.22 -3.34 -23.21
C ALA A 3 -2.53 -2.92 -21.90
N LEU A 4 -2.94 -3.48 -20.77
CA LEU A 4 -2.40 -3.14 -19.44
C LEU A 4 -0.94 -3.62 -19.25
N ALA A 5 -0.64 -4.82 -19.72
CA ALA A 5 0.62 -5.53 -19.45
C ALA A 5 1.91 -4.73 -19.75
N PRO A 6 2.10 -4.14 -20.96
CA PRO A 6 3.32 -3.41 -21.26
C PRO A 6 3.50 -2.19 -20.35
N HIS A 7 2.43 -1.44 -20.07
CA HIS A 7 2.49 -0.24 -19.25
C HIS A 7 2.71 -0.54 -17.77
N LEU A 8 2.07 -1.59 -17.25
CA LEU A 8 2.28 -2.01 -15.86
C LEU A 8 3.71 -2.55 -15.65
N SER A 9 4.23 -3.30 -16.63
CA SER A 9 5.62 -3.79 -16.58
C SER A 9 6.62 -2.63 -16.56
N ALA A 10 6.51 -1.69 -17.50
CA ALA A 10 7.38 -0.52 -17.56
C ALA A 10 7.27 0.35 -16.29
N TYR A 11 6.06 0.53 -15.75
CA TYR A 11 5.87 1.25 -14.49
C TYR A 11 6.61 0.60 -13.32
N LEU A 12 6.47 -0.72 -13.13
CA LEU A 12 7.06 -1.44 -11.98
C LEU A 12 8.57 -1.65 -12.11
N ARG A 13 9.07 -1.90 -13.33
CA ARG A 13 10.48 -2.25 -13.57
C ARG A 13 11.38 -1.05 -13.85
N GLU A 14 10.83 0.02 -14.43
CA GLU A 14 11.62 1.16 -14.88
C GLU A 14 11.21 2.45 -14.16
N HIS A 15 9.94 2.84 -14.23
CA HIS A 15 9.51 4.12 -13.68
C HIS A 15 9.72 4.22 -12.17
N LEU A 16 9.24 3.23 -11.40
CA LEU A 16 9.37 3.27 -9.94
C LEU A 16 10.84 3.22 -9.49
N PRO A 17 11.67 2.25 -9.93
CA PRO A 17 13.02 2.12 -9.40
C PRO A 17 14.00 3.15 -9.97
N ARG A 18 13.85 3.54 -11.25
CA ARG A 18 14.84 4.37 -11.97
C ARG A 18 14.41 5.83 -12.05
N GLU A 19 13.20 6.11 -12.51
CA GLU A 19 12.74 7.51 -12.72
C GLU A 19 12.31 8.17 -11.39
N ARG A 20 11.66 7.42 -10.51
CA ARG A 20 11.17 7.91 -9.20
C ARG A 20 12.11 7.61 -8.04
N ALA A 21 13.07 6.71 -8.23
CA ALA A 21 14.01 6.25 -7.20
C ALA A 21 13.32 5.89 -5.86
N VAL A 22 12.12 5.29 -5.91
CA VAL A 22 11.43 4.88 -4.68
C VAL A 22 12.10 3.66 -4.05
N SER A 23 11.98 3.50 -2.74
CA SER A 23 12.60 2.39 -2.03
C SER A 23 12.15 1.02 -2.59
N PRO A 24 13.00 -0.02 -2.52
CA PRO A 24 12.61 -1.38 -2.91
C PRO A 24 11.36 -1.89 -2.17
N HIS A 25 11.18 -1.49 -0.92
CA HIS A 25 9.99 -1.81 -0.13
C HIS A 25 8.71 -1.17 -0.71
N THR A 26 8.81 0.07 -1.20
CA THR A 26 7.70 0.75 -1.88
C THR A 26 7.37 0.06 -3.20
N VAL A 27 8.36 -0.29 -4.03
CA VAL A 27 8.16 -1.04 -5.28
C VAL A 27 7.43 -2.36 -5.00
N LYS A 28 7.90 -3.13 -4.02
CA LYS A 28 7.28 -4.39 -3.62
C LYS A 28 5.84 -4.21 -3.15
N THR A 29 5.59 -3.17 -2.35
CA THR A 29 4.24 -2.84 -1.88
C THR A 29 3.30 -2.52 -3.04
N TYR A 30 3.78 -1.75 -4.02
CA TYR A 30 3.00 -1.39 -5.20
C TYR A 30 2.76 -2.62 -6.10
N ALA A 31 3.78 -3.43 -6.35
CA ALA A 31 3.65 -4.67 -7.11
C ALA A 31 2.61 -5.62 -6.48
N ASN A 32 2.65 -5.78 -5.14
CA ASN A 32 1.66 -6.58 -4.42
C ASN A 32 0.23 -6.02 -4.58
N CYS A 33 0.07 -4.69 -4.60
CA CYS A 33 -1.22 -4.07 -4.89
C CYS A 33 -1.73 -4.44 -6.28
N PHE A 34 -0.87 -4.37 -7.31
CA PHE A 34 -1.26 -4.68 -8.68
C PHE A 34 -1.53 -6.16 -8.91
N VAL A 35 -0.81 -7.07 -8.24
CA VAL A 35 -1.15 -8.51 -8.27
C VAL A 35 -2.60 -8.74 -7.84
N LEU A 36 -3.01 -8.15 -6.71
CA LEU A 36 -4.37 -8.30 -6.20
C LEU A 36 -5.42 -7.63 -7.13
N LEU A 37 -5.12 -6.43 -7.63
CA LEU A 37 -6.04 -5.72 -8.53
C LEU A 37 -6.25 -6.48 -9.84
N VAL A 38 -5.18 -6.99 -10.44
CA VAL A 38 -5.22 -7.74 -11.70
C VAL A 38 -6.00 -9.04 -11.53
N GLN A 39 -5.78 -9.77 -10.43
CA GLN A 39 -6.56 -10.97 -10.11
C GLN A 39 -8.05 -10.64 -9.94
N PHE A 40 -8.37 -9.62 -9.15
CA PHE A 40 -9.74 -9.19 -8.92
C PHE A 40 -10.46 -8.77 -10.21
N ALA A 41 -9.81 -7.97 -11.06
CA ALA A 41 -10.38 -7.51 -12.31
C ALA A 41 -10.58 -8.67 -13.30
N ALA A 42 -9.60 -9.58 -13.41
CA ALA A 42 -9.69 -10.78 -14.23
C ALA A 42 -10.87 -11.66 -13.80
N ASP A 43 -11.02 -11.92 -12.49
CA ASP A 43 -12.09 -12.74 -11.93
C ASP A 43 -13.47 -12.11 -12.14
N ARG A 44 -13.57 -10.78 -12.02
CA ARG A 44 -14.83 -10.04 -12.19
C ARG A 44 -15.26 -9.93 -13.65
N LEU A 45 -14.30 -9.72 -14.56
CA LEU A 45 -14.55 -9.59 -16.00
C LEU A 45 -14.57 -10.94 -16.74
N LYS A 46 -14.21 -12.03 -16.06
CA LYS A 46 -14.07 -13.37 -16.66
C LYS A 46 -13.09 -13.38 -17.84
N ARG A 47 -12.01 -12.62 -17.71
CA ARG A 47 -10.91 -12.52 -18.69
C ARG A 47 -9.60 -12.98 -18.05
N ARG A 48 -8.61 -13.35 -18.87
CA ARG A 48 -7.27 -13.65 -18.35
C ARG A 48 -6.59 -12.35 -17.93
N PRO A 49 -5.70 -12.36 -16.92
CA PRO A 49 -4.88 -11.20 -16.54
C PRO A 49 -4.16 -10.51 -17.71
N THR A 50 -3.71 -11.28 -18.70
CA THR A 50 -3.00 -10.79 -19.89
C THR A 50 -3.89 -10.04 -20.87
N ASP A 51 -5.20 -10.31 -20.83
CA ASP A 51 -6.16 -9.72 -21.74
C ASP A 51 -6.76 -8.43 -21.16
N LEU A 52 -6.37 -8.02 -19.94
CA LEU A 52 -6.86 -6.80 -19.32
C LEU A 52 -6.29 -5.55 -19.99
N GLU A 53 -7.11 -4.53 -20.00
CA GLU A 53 -6.80 -3.23 -20.58
C GLU A 53 -6.83 -2.14 -19.51
N ILE A 54 -6.25 -0.97 -19.81
CA ILE A 54 -6.25 0.15 -18.87
C ILE A 54 -7.69 0.62 -18.61
N GLU A 55 -8.52 0.59 -19.65
CA GLU A 55 -9.93 0.97 -19.62
C GLU A 55 -10.79 0.08 -18.72
N ASP A 56 -10.39 -1.17 -18.50
CA ASP A 56 -11.03 -2.08 -17.55
C ASP A 56 -10.86 -1.62 -16.09
N LEU A 57 -9.84 -0.79 -15.81
CA LEU A 57 -9.48 -0.30 -14.47
C LEU A 57 -10.07 1.09 -14.18
N GLY A 58 -11.33 1.30 -14.54
CA GLY A 58 -12.05 2.54 -14.24
C GLY A 58 -12.40 2.73 -12.75
N PRO A 59 -12.99 3.89 -12.40
CA PRO A 59 -13.32 4.22 -11.02
C PRO A 59 -14.18 3.18 -10.32
N ASP A 60 -15.18 2.63 -11.02
CA ASP A 60 -16.10 1.63 -10.45
C ASP A 60 -15.38 0.30 -10.16
N MET A 61 -14.48 -0.13 -11.05
CA MET A 61 -13.65 -1.31 -10.83
C MET A 61 -12.72 -1.11 -9.63
N ILE A 62 -12.08 0.06 -9.53
CA ILE A 62 -11.16 0.38 -8.43
C ILE A 62 -11.91 0.50 -7.11
N MET A 63 -13.06 1.15 -7.08
CA MET A 63 -13.89 1.23 -5.87
C MET A 63 -14.32 -0.17 -5.41
N ALA A 64 -14.82 -0.99 -6.32
CA ALA A 64 -15.19 -2.36 -6.01
C ALA A 64 -14.01 -3.21 -5.51
N PHE A 65 -12.81 -3.02 -6.07
CA PHE A 65 -11.59 -3.65 -5.60
C PHE A 65 -11.23 -3.21 -4.18
N LEU A 66 -11.23 -1.90 -3.92
CA LEU A 66 -10.89 -1.35 -2.61
C LEU A 66 -11.86 -1.83 -1.53
N ASP A 67 -13.14 -1.96 -1.86
CA ASP A 67 -14.16 -2.45 -0.95
C ASP A 67 -14.02 -3.97 -0.72
N HIS A 68 -13.76 -4.76 -1.77
CA HIS A 68 -13.48 -6.19 -1.64
C HIS A 68 -12.27 -6.48 -0.74
N VAL A 69 -11.22 -5.68 -0.87
CA VAL A 69 -10.00 -5.87 -0.08
C VAL A 69 -10.18 -5.43 1.38
N GLU A 70 -11.06 -4.46 1.64
CA GLU A 70 -11.45 -4.07 2.99
C GLU A 70 -12.27 -5.18 3.67
N THR A 71 -13.32 -5.70 3.00
CA THR A 71 -14.23 -6.69 3.59
C THR A 71 -13.65 -8.10 3.63
N GLY A 72 -12.95 -8.54 2.59
CA GLY A 72 -12.50 -9.92 2.44
C GLY A 72 -11.21 -10.27 3.19
N ARG A 73 -10.42 -9.28 3.62
CA ARG A 73 -9.13 -9.49 4.30
C ARG A 73 -8.99 -8.77 5.64
N GLY A 74 -10.04 -8.09 6.13
CA GLY A 74 -9.96 -7.27 7.34
C GLY A 74 -8.88 -6.18 7.26
N SER A 75 -8.52 -5.74 6.05
CA SER A 75 -7.47 -4.74 5.86
C SER A 75 -7.96 -3.40 6.43
N CYS A 76 -7.20 -2.81 7.36
CA CYS A 76 -7.53 -1.50 7.89
C CYS A 76 -7.56 -0.42 6.80
N VAL A 77 -8.27 0.68 7.08
CA VAL A 77 -8.42 1.82 6.16
C VAL A 77 -7.07 2.36 5.67
N ARG A 78 -6.02 2.29 6.49
CA ARG A 78 -4.65 2.65 6.12
C ARG A 78 -4.12 1.81 4.96
N THR A 79 -4.30 0.49 5.01
CA THR A 79 -3.87 -0.42 3.93
C THR A 79 -4.70 -0.21 2.66
N ARG A 80 -6.01 0.05 2.78
CA ARG A 80 -6.88 0.45 1.65
C ARG A 80 -6.35 1.72 0.96
N ASN A 81 -6.05 2.76 1.74
CA ASN A 81 -5.54 4.02 1.22
C ASN A 81 -4.14 3.88 0.60
N GLY A 82 -3.28 3.01 1.15
CA GLY A 82 -1.98 2.67 0.55
C GLY A 82 -2.12 2.02 -0.83
N ARG A 83 -3.11 1.13 -1.00
CA ARG A 83 -3.43 0.53 -2.30
C ARG A 83 -3.95 1.59 -3.29
N LEU A 84 -4.86 2.46 -2.85
CA LEU A 84 -5.33 3.57 -3.68
C LEU A 84 -4.17 4.51 -4.09
N ALA A 85 -3.18 4.76 -3.22
CA ALA A 85 -2.01 5.55 -3.55
C ALA A 85 -1.15 4.91 -4.65
N ALA A 86 -0.95 3.59 -4.61
CA ALA A 86 -0.25 2.86 -5.67
C ALA A 86 -0.99 2.97 -7.01
N ILE A 87 -2.31 2.80 -7.01
CA ILE A 87 -3.16 2.91 -8.20
C ILE A 87 -3.09 4.33 -8.78
N ARG A 88 -3.26 5.36 -7.95
CA ARG A 88 -3.15 6.77 -8.37
C ARG A 88 -1.77 7.10 -8.94
N SER A 89 -0.71 6.53 -8.36
CA SER A 89 0.65 6.72 -8.87
C SER A 89 0.81 6.11 -10.27
N PHE A 90 0.20 4.96 -10.56
CA PHE A 90 0.19 4.38 -11.88
C PHE A 90 -0.60 5.23 -12.88
N PHE A 91 -1.79 5.70 -12.53
CA PHE A 91 -2.57 6.55 -13.45
C PHE A 91 -1.92 7.92 -13.71
N ARG A 92 -1.15 8.47 -12.75
CA ARG A 92 -0.26 9.62 -13.01
C ARG A 92 0.87 9.30 -13.99
N TYR A 93 1.39 8.07 -13.96
CA TYR A 93 2.39 7.61 -14.94
C TYR A 93 1.78 7.49 -16.35
N ILE A 94 0.54 7.02 -16.45
CA ILE A 94 -0.21 6.86 -17.71
C ILE A 94 -0.59 8.20 -18.34
N GLU A 95 -1.01 9.19 -17.53
CA GLU A 95 -1.47 10.51 -17.96
C GLU A 95 -0.57 11.18 -19.02
N TYR A 96 0.75 11.11 -18.85
CA TYR A 96 1.70 11.72 -19.78
C TYR A 96 2.17 10.80 -20.92
N ARG A 97 1.68 9.57 -20.98
CA ARG A 97 2.15 8.54 -21.92
C ARG A 97 1.07 8.10 -22.90
N ILE A 98 -0.20 8.14 -22.49
CA ILE A 98 -1.31 7.62 -23.29
C ILE A 98 -2.44 8.66 -23.33
N PRO A 99 -2.43 9.55 -24.34
CA PRO A 99 -3.43 10.60 -24.47
C PRO A 99 -4.88 10.08 -24.48
N ALA A 100 -5.10 8.91 -25.08
CA ALA A 100 -6.42 8.27 -25.13
C ALA A 100 -6.99 7.90 -23.74
N CYS A 101 -6.15 7.79 -22.71
CA CYS A 101 -6.55 7.45 -21.35
C CYS A 101 -6.60 8.66 -20.40
N LEU A 102 -6.50 9.91 -20.89
CA LEU A 102 -6.44 11.10 -20.05
C LEU A 102 -7.67 11.28 -19.14
N ASP A 103 -8.88 11.16 -19.72
CA ASP A 103 -10.14 11.26 -18.95
C ASP A 103 -10.19 10.19 -17.86
N LEU A 104 -9.88 8.95 -18.23
CA LEU A 104 -9.83 7.83 -17.31
C LEU A 104 -8.83 8.06 -16.17
N ALA A 105 -7.62 8.52 -16.49
CA ALA A 105 -6.60 8.82 -15.51
C ALA A 105 -7.02 9.92 -14.55
N LEU A 106 -7.67 10.98 -15.05
CA LEU A 106 -8.23 12.04 -14.23
C LEU A 106 -9.29 11.49 -13.25
N ARG A 107 -10.24 10.70 -13.75
CA ARG A 107 -11.33 10.11 -12.97
C ARG A 107 -10.83 9.12 -11.91
N VAL A 108 -9.84 8.29 -12.23
CA VAL A 108 -9.25 7.39 -11.24
C VAL A 108 -8.48 8.17 -10.17
N ARG A 109 -7.75 9.22 -10.58
CA ARG A 109 -7.00 10.05 -9.64
C ARG A 109 -7.91 10.82 -8.69
N SER A 110 -9.14 11.16 -9.11
CA SER A 110 -10.10 11.88 -8.27
C SER A 110 -10.78 11.03 -7.18
N ILE A 111 -10.69 9.69 -7.23
CA ILE A 111 -11.29 8.79 -6.21
C ILE A 111 -10.80 9.15 -4.80
N PRO A 112 -11.67 9.58 -3.86
CA PRO A 112 -11.23 10.06 -2.55
C PRO A 112 -10.63 8.93 -1.69
N THR A 113 -9.64 9.30 -0.87
CA THR A 113 -9.19 8.42 0.23
C THR A 113 -10.28 8.32 1.29
N LYS A 114 -10.47 7.14 1.87
CA LYS A 114 -11.38 6.97 2.99
C LYS A 114 -10.75 7.62 4.23
N LYS A 115 -11.52 8.43 4.96
CA LYS A 115 -11.04 9.04 6.21
C LYS A 115 -10.65 7.91 7.16
N THR A 116 -9.44 8.00 7.70
CA THR A 116 -8.97 7.12 8.76
C THR A 116 -8.96 7.96 10.01
N ASP A 117 -9.60 7.49 11.09
CA ASP A 117 -9.38 8.09 12.40
C ASP A 117 -7.89 7.99 12.69
N LYS A 118 -7.26 9.15 12.91
CA LYS A 118 -5.92 9.15 13.48
C LYS A 118 -6.11 8.59 14.88
N ALA A 119 -5.72 7.33 15.09
CA ALA A 119 -5.47 6.87 16.45
C ALA A 119 -4.58 7.94 17.09
N LEU A 120 -5.07 8.55 18.17
CA LEU A 120 -4.21 9.32 19.06
C LEU A 120 -3.01 8.43 19.33
N ILE A 121 -1.80 8.96 19.17
CA ILE A 121 -0.59 8.20 19.45
C ILE A 121 -0.72 7.75 20.90
N ASP A 122 -1.00 6.45 21.11
CA ASP A 122 -1.00 5.86 22.44
C ASP A 122 0.43 6.00 22.95
N TYR A 123 0.61 6.79 23.99
CA TYR A 123 1.87 6.91 24.69
C TYR A 123 1.77 6.07 25.96
N LEU A 124 2.85 5.37 26.28
CA LEU A 124 2.96 4.69 27.56
C LEU A 124 3.17 5.76 28.63
N ASP A 125 2.41 5.70 29.71
CA ASP A 125 2.69 6.52 30.88
C ASP A 125 3.97 6.04 31.61
N ARG A 126 4.43 6.81 32.59
CA ARG A 126 5.66 6.48 33.32
C ARG A 126 5.58 5.13 34.06
N ALA A 127 4.39 4.74 34.53
CA ALA A 127 4.21 3.46 35.22
C ALA A 127 4.26 2.29 34.22
N GLU A 128 3.67 2.45 33.04
CA GLU A 128 3.69 1.48 31.96
C GLU A 128 5.10 1.32 31.35
N ILE A 129 5.83 2.42 31.15
CA ILE A 129 7.25 2.39 30.75
C ILE A 129 8.07 1.62 31.78
N LYS A 130 7.87 1.88 33.07
CA LYS A 130 8.57 1.17 34.14
C LYS A 130 8.24 -0.33 34.12
N ALA A 131 6.96 -0.67 34.00
CA ALA A 131 6.52 -2.06 33.92
C ALA A 131 7.14 -2.79 32.73
N LEU A 132 7.26 -2.11 31.57
CA LEU A 132 7.92 -2.64 30.39
C LEU A 132 9.42 -2.88 30.63
N LEU A 133 10.11 -1.93 31.25
CA LEU A 133 11.56 -2.03 31.53
C LEU A 133 11.91 -3.09 32.58
N ASP A 134 10.98 -3.39 33.49
CA ASP A 134 11.16 -4.39 34.55
C ASP A 134 10.69 -5.81 34.14
N ALA A 135 10.04 -5.97 32.98
CA ALA A 135 9.56 -7.27 32.49
C ALA A 135 10.68 -8.30 32.18
N PRO A 136 11.84 -7.94 31.61
CA PRO A 136 12.90 -8.91 31.32
C PRO A 136 13.64 -9.38 32.59
N ASP A 137 13.87 -10.70 32.73
CA ASP A 137 14.58 -11.27 33.88
C ASP A 137 16.08 -10.89 33.89
N PRO A 138 16.54 -10.04 34.84
CA PRO A 138 17.92 -9.56 34.88
C PRO A 138 18.93 -10.66 35.27
N ARG A 139 18.47 -11.83 35.73
CA ARG A 139 19.33 -12.97 36.07
C ARG A 139 19.78 -13.75 34.84
N THR A 140 19.19 -13.49 33.68
CA THR A 140 19.55 -14.15 32.43
C THR A 140 20.28 -13.18 31.50
N ARG A 141 21.27 -13.69 30.76
CA ARG A 141 21.98 -12.89 29.74
C ARG A 141 21.04 -12.30 28.68
N LEU A 142 19.96 -13.01 28.34
CA LEU A 142 18.94 -12.53 27.40
C LEU A 142 18.09 -11.42 28.03
N GLY A 143 17.65 -11.55 29.28
CA GLY A 143 16.86 -10.51 29.94
C GLY A 143 17.65 -9.21 30.17
N THR A 144 18.95 -9.28 30.50
CA THR A 144 19.80 -8.09 30.58
C THR A 144 19.94 -7.39 29.22
N ARG A 145 20.10 -8.16 28.14
CA ARG A 145 20.15 -7.62 26.76
C ARG A 145 18.83 -6.96 26.39
N ASP A 146 17.71 -7.65 26.60
CA ASP A 146 16.39 -7.18 26.20
C ASP A 146 16.00 -5.93 27.00
N ARG A 147 16.33 -5.89 28.31
CA ARG A 147 16.18 -4.68 29.14
C ARG A 147 16.99 -3.50 28.62
N ALA A 148 18.25 -3.71 28.23
CA ALA A 148 19.07 -2.64 27.65
C ALA A 148 18.50 -2.13 26.32
N MET A 149 17.98 -3.01 25.47
CA MET A 149 17.31 -2.64 24.22
C MET A 149 16.02 -1.85 24.47
N LEU A 150 15.25 -2.23 25.50
CA LEU A 150 14.05 -1.48 25.90
C LEU A 150 14.42 -0.10 26.42
N HIS A 151 15.42 0.03 27.30
CA HIS A 151 15.92 1.34 27.74
C HIS A 151 16.28 2.25 26.56
N LEU A 152 17.04 1.74 25.58
CA LEU A 152 17.37 2.48 24.37
C LEU A 152 16.12 2.93 23.57
N ALA A 153 15.05 2.15 23.57
CA ALA A 153 13.84 2.47 22.82
C ALA A 153 12.96 3.54 23.50
N VAL A 154 12.98 3.63 24.84
CA VAL A 154 12.16 4.61 25.60
C VAL A 154 12.93 5.86 26.05
N ASP A 155 14.26 5.85 26.14
CA ASP A 155 15.06 6.99 26.62
C ASP A 155 15.26 8.13 25.58
N PHE A 156 14.71 8.02 24.36
CA PHE A 156 14.83 9.02 23.30
C PHE A 156 13.62 9.99 23.15
N HIS A 157 12.72 10.09 24.13
CA HIS A 157 11.62 11.08 24.15
C HIS A 157 11.61 11.84 25.48
#